data_AF-A0A4S4KRR3-F1
#
_entry.id   AF-A0A4S4KRR3-F1
#
_cell.length_a   1.000
_cell.length_b   1.000
_cell.length_c   1.000
_cell.angle_alpha   90.00
_cell.angle_beta   90.00
_cell.angle_gamma   90.00
#
_symmetry.space_group_name_H-M   'P 1'
#
loop_
_entity.id
_entity.type
_entity.pdbx_description
1 polymer ?
#
loop_
_entity_poly.entity_id
_entity_poly.type
_entity_poly.pdbx_seq_one_letter_code
_entity_poly.pdbx_strand_id
1 'polypeptide(L)'
;MDSDAEHSSASSPGFANESKVDHLTVILELYTRAYELFKKYSPPSSQNQGRQTLWIAYRIAQTYHQSGKFDMAVRFFERIAKTYRREKWAAMLLPLLSTWYACAQQLGDVELSVQLLIEILAHGATLDNEEPDAIQEDLLAVLKFPLIKTDH
;
A
#
# COMPACT_ATOMS: atom_id res chain seq x y z
N MET A 1 53.66 11.19 -9.25
CA MET A 1 53.18 12.54 -8.93
C MET A 1 51.80 12.62 -9.55
N ASP A 2 50.82 12.06 -8.84
CA ASP A 2 49.83 12.80 -8.01
C ASP A 2 48.57 12.96 -8.88
N SER A 3 47.37 12.55 -8.48
CA SER A 3 46.81 12.29 -7.17
C SER A 3 45.42 11.69 -7.36
N ASP A 4 45.16 10.52 -6.77
CA ASP A 4 43.80 10.03 -6.52
C ASP A 4 43.15 10.96 -5.50
N ALA A 5 42.28 11.85 -5.99
CA ALA A 5 41.42 12.66 -5.13
C ALA A 5 40.12 11.88 -4.87
N GLU A 6 40.18 10.96 -3.90
CA GLU A 6 39.00 10.48 -3.18
C GLU A 6 38.18 11.70 -2.76
N HIS A 7 37.06 11.92 -3.43
CA HIS A 7 36.03 12.84 -2.95
C HIS A 7 35.36 12.19 -1.75
N SER A 8 35.99 12.31 -0.58
CA SER A 8 35.28 12.17 0.69
C SER A 8 34.27 13.31 0.75
N SER A 9 33.03 13.04 0.34
CA SER A 9 31.88 13.89 0.59
C SER A 9 31.67 13.95 2.11
N ALA A 10 32.43 14.83 2.78
CA ALA A 10 32.19 15.18 4.17
C ALA A 10 30.73 15.63 4.24
N SER A 11 29.88 14.79 4.82
CA SER A 11 28.44 15.00 4.89
C SER A 11 28.19 16.34 5.57
N SER A 12 27.49 17.25 4.87
CA SER A 12 27.17 18.54 5.44
C SER A 12 26.41 18.33 6.76
N PRO A 13 26.62 19.17 7.78
CA PRO A 13 25.95 19.01 9.07
C PRO A 13 24.42 19.00 8.95
N GLY A 14 23.86 19.62 7.90
CA GLY A 14 22.44 19.51 7.56
C GLY A 14 22.04 18.09 7.14
N PHE A 15 22.80 17.45 6.25
CA PHE A 15 22.55 16.07 5.83
C PHE A 15 22.68 15.07 7.00
N ALA A 16 23.68 15.26 7.86
CA ALA A 16 23.90 14.39 9.02
C ALA A 16 22.79 14.50 10.09
N ASN A 17 22.10 15.64 10.15
CA ASN A 17 20.92 15.81 11.00
C ASN A 17 19.68 15.20 10.33
N GLU A 18 19.48 15.47 9.04
CA GLU A 18 18.33 14.97 8.28
C GLU A 18 18.32 13.44 8.23
N SER A 19 19.47 12.80 8.05
CA SER A 19 19.56 11.33 7.99
C SER A 19 19.14 10.61 9.26
N LYS A 20 19.00 11.33 10.39
CA LYS A 20 18.53 10.78 11.67
C LYS A 20 17.02 10.91 11.84
N VAL A 21 16.35 11.66 10.96
CA VAL A 21 14.92 11.91 11.04
C VAL A 21 14.16 10.70 10.52
N ASP A 22 13.19 10.21 11.31
CA ASP A 22 12.22 9.24 10.83
C ASP A 22 11.16 9.96 9.97
N HIS A 23 11.45 10.04 8.67
CA HIS A 23 10.56 10.70 7.72
C HIS A 23 9.18 10.03 7.61
N LEU A 24 9.08 8.71 7.82
CA LEU A 24 7.79 8.01 7.74
C LEU A 24 6.86 8.42 8.88
N THR A 25 7.41 8.61 10.08
CA THR A 25 6.64 9.15 11.21
C THR A 25 6.17 10.59 10.94
N VAL A 26 7.03 11.46 10.40
CA VAL A 26 6.65 12.83 10.03
C VAL A 26 5.55 12.84 8.96
N ILE A 27 5.70 12.02 7.91
CA ILE A 27 4.71 11.88 6.83
C ILE A 27 3.37 11.40 7.39
N LEU A 28 3.38 10.41 8.28
CA LEU A 28 2.17 9.88 8.91
C LEU A 28 1.44 10.95 9.74
N GLU A 29 2.18 11.76 10.51
CA GLU A 29 1.62 12.85 11.30
C GLU A 29 0.95 13.91 10.40
N LEU A 30 1.63 14.32 9.33
CA LEU A 30 1.09 15.28 8.37
C LEU A 30 -0.18 14.77 7.70
N TYR A 31 -0.21 13.51 7.26
CA TYR A 31 -1.41 12.93 6.68
C TYR A 31 -2.54 12.77 7.69
N THR A 32 -2.23 12.46 8.95
CA THR A 32 -3.24 12.35 10.01
C THR A 32 -3.89 13.70 10.27
N ARG A 33 -3.09 14.78 10.37
CA ARG A 33 -3.61 16.15 10.49
C ARG A 33 -4.44 16.56 9.28
N ALA A 34 -3.98 16.23 8.07
CA ALA A 34 -4.74 16.48 6.85
C ALA A 34 -6.09 15.75 6.87
N TYR A 35 -6.11 14.47 7.23
CA TYR A 35 -7.32 13.67 7.33
C TYR A 35 -8.36 14.30 8.26
N GLU A 36 -7.93 14.79 9.43
CA GLU A 36 -8.80 15.49 10.37
C GLU A 36 -9.38 16.78 9.80
N LEU A 37 -8.56 17.57 9.09
CA LEU A 37 -9.03 18.80 8.42
C LEU A 37 -10.08 18.47 7.35
N PHE A 38 -9.80 17.53 6.45
CA PHE A 38 -10.75 17.15 5.41
C PHE A 38 -12.04 16.56 5.97
N LYS A 39 -11.95 15.80 7.07
CA LYS A 39 -13.13 15.31 7.78
C LYS A 39 -13.93 16.44 8.43
N LYS A 40 -13.26 17.44 9.03
CA LYS A 40 -13.89 18.59 9.69
C LYS A 40 -14.63 19.52 8.72
N TYR A 41 -14.05 19.74 7.54
CA TYR A 41 -14.59 20.67 6.54
C TYR A 41 -15.39 19.99 5.42
N SER A 42 -15.61 18.66 5.50
CA SER A 42 -16.48 17.96 4.56
C SER A 42 -17.94 18.40 4.75
N PRO A 43 -18.69 18.69 3.68
CA PRO A 43 -20.06 19.17 3.82
C PRO A 43 -20.95 18.10 4.48
N PRO A 44 -21.87 18.48 5.38
CA PRO A 44 -22.72 17.54 6.11
C PRO A 44 -23.71 16.78 5.21
N SER A 45 -23.89 17.21 3.95
CA SER A 45 -24.69 16.51 2.94
C SER A 45 -23.98 15.31 2.29
N SER A 46 -22.66 15.17 2.46
CA SER A 46 -21.93 14.00 1.99
C SER A 46 -22.16 12.82 2.95
N GLN A 47 -23.13 11.97 2.63
CA GLN A 47 -23.39 10.71 3.35
C GLN A 47 -22.18 9.75 3.37
N ASN A 48 -21.22 9.95 2.46
CA ASN A 48 -19.97 9.22 2.35
C ASN A 48 -18.77 10.10 2.71
N GLN A 49 -17.69 9.47 3.21
CA GLN A 49 -16.39 10.14 3.33
C GLN A 49 -16.04 10.77 1.98
N GLY A 50 -15.76 12.08 1.96
CA GLY A 50 -15.40 12.79 0.74
C GLY A 50 -14.24 12.11 0.03
N ARG A 51 -14.20 12.19 -1.31
CA ARG A 51 -13.17 11.52 -2.13
C ARG A 51 -11.74 11.83 -1.65
N GLN A 52 -11.53 13.08 -1.23
CA GLN A 52 -10.25 13.55 -0.69
C GLN A 52 -9.89 12.87 0.63
N THR A 53 -10.86 12.70 1.53
CA THR A 53 -10.66 11.99 2.80
C THR A 53 -10.27 10.53 2.58
N LEU A 54 -10.87 9.85 1.58
CA LEU A 54 -10.48 8.49 1.20
C LEU A 54 -9.07 8.43 0.60
N TRP A 55 -8.72 9.39 -0.25
CA TRP A 55 -7.39 9.46 -0.83
C TRP A 55 -6.31 9.67 0.25
N ILE A 56 -6.57 10.53 1.24
CA ILE A 56 -5.65 10.71 2.37
C ILE A 56 -5.57 9.45 3.23
N ALA A 57 -6.69 8.79 3.50
CA ALA A 57 -6.70 7.51 4.20
C ALA A 57 -5.83 6.46 3.47
N TYR A 58 -5.87 6.46 2.14
CA TYR A 58 -5.00 5.60 1.32
C TYR A 58 -3.51 5.95 1.50
N ARG A 59 -3.15 7.24 1.50
CA ARG A 59 -1.76 7.68 1.75
C ARG A 59 -1.27 7.29 3.15
N ILE A 60 -2.15 7.38 4.16
CA ILE A 60 -1.87 6.89 5.53
C ILE A 60 -1.56 5.39 5.49
N ALA A 61 -2.40 4.60 4.81
CA ALA A 61 -2.21 3.15 4.67
C ALA A 61 -0.89 2.79 3.98
N GLN A 62 -0.54 3.49 2.89
CA GLN A 62 0.75 3.32 2.22
C GLN A 62 1.94 3.62 3.14
N THR A 63 1.81 4.66 3.98
CA THR A 63 2.87 5.01 4.94
C THR A 63 3.00 3.92 6.03
N TYR A 64 1.88 3.32 6.46
CA TYR A 64 1.92 2.16 7.35
C TYR A 64 2.60 0.94 6.70
N HIS A 65 2.32 0.67 5.43
CA HIS A 65 2.99 -0.38 4.67
C HIS A 65 4.51 -0.13 4.59
N GLN A 66 4.92 1.09 4.23
CA GLN A 66 6.34 1.48 4.14
C GLN A 66 7.07 1.42 5.49
N SER A 67 6.37 1.63 6.60
CA SER A 67 6.92 1.52 7.96
C SER A 67 6.87 0.10 8.54
N GLY A 68 6.46 -0.91 7.74
CA GLY A 68 6.35 -2.30 8.17
C GLY A 68 5.18 -2.60 9.12
N LYS A 69 4.28 -1.64 9.32
CA LYS A 69 3.10 -1.79 10.19
C LYS A 69 1.92 -2.37 9.39
N PHE A 70 2.09 -3.59 8.90
CA PHE A 70 1.17 -4.23 7.95
C PHE A 70 -0.26 -4.38 8.51
N ASP A 71 -0.42 -4.75 9.79
CA ASP A 71 -1.74 -4.89 10.43
C ASP A 71 -2.57 -3.60 10.36
N MET A 72 -1.90 -2.46 10.58
CA MET A 72 -2.54 -1.15 10.52
C MET A 72 -2.90 -0.80 9.07
N ALA A 73 -1.99 -1.05 8.11
CA ALA A 73 -2.24 -0.80 6.70
C ALA A 73 -3.47 -1.58 6.18
N VAL A 74 -3.56 -2.88 6.51
CA VAL A 74 -4.68 -3.76 6.12
C VAL A 74 -6.04 -3.21 6.56
N ARG A 75 -6.16 -2.75 7.81
CA ARG A 75 -7.42 -2.17 8.33
C ARG A 75 -7.87 -0.94 7.55
N PHE A 76 -6.93 -0.11 7.11
CA PHE A 76 -7.25 1.03 6.25
C PHE A 76 -7.68 0.56 4.86
N PHE A 77 -6.93 -0.36 4.25
CA PHE A 77 -7.25 -0.88 2.92
C PHE A 77 -8.65 -1.51 2.86
N GLU A 78 -9.01 -2.33 3.84
CA GLU A 78 -10.33 -2.95 3.94
C GLU A 78 -11.47 -1.92 3.90
N ARG A 79 -11.33 -0.86 4.70
CA ARG A 79 -12.34 0.20 4.79
C ARG A 79 -12.45 1.01 3.50
N ILE A 80 -11.32 1.33 2.88
CA ILE A 80 -11.28 2.14 1.65
C ILE A 80 -11.80 1.33 0.45
N ALA A 81 -11.36 0.07 0.33
CA ALA A 81 -11.76 -0.84 -0.74
C ALA A 81 -13.29 -1.01 -0.79
N LYS A 82 -13.96 -1.08 0.38
CA LYS A 82 -15.43 -1.13 0.45
C LYS A 82 -16.10 0.05 -0.27
N THR A 83 -15.55 1.25 -0.12
CA THR A 83 -16.08 2.44 -0.81
C THR A 83 -15.73 2.44 -2.29
N TYR A 84 -14.48 2.11 -2.66
CA TYR A 84 -14.06 2.06 -4.06
C TYR A 84 -14.83 1.01 -4.88
N ARG A 85 -15.11 -0.16 -4.31
CA ARG A 85 -15.96 -1.19 -4.93
C ARG A 85 -17.39 -0.67 -5.17
N ARG A 86 -17.99 -0.05 -4.16
CA ARG A 86 -19.36 0.50 -4.25
C ARG A 86 -19.47 1.61 -5.29
N GLU A 87 -18.47 2.49 -5.38
CA GLU A 87 -18.45 3.63 -6.30
C GLU A 87 -17.80 3.31 -7.66
N LYS A 88 -17.37 2.05 -7.87
CA LYS A 88 -16.76 1.52 -9.10
C LYS A 88 -15.49 2.27 -9.53
N TRP A 89 -14.59 2.56 -8.60
CA TRP A 89 -13.32 3.26 -8.90
C TRP A 89 -12.18 2.28 -9.13
N ALA A 90 -12.25 1.52 -10.22
CA ALA A 90 -11.28 0.46 -10.53
C ALA A 90 -9.82 0.98 -10.59
N ALA A 91 -9.61 2.16 -11.18
CA ALA A 91 -8.28 2.78 -11.31
C ALA A 91 -7.59 3.06 -9.96
N MET A 92 -8.37 3.33 -8.90
CA MET A 92 -7.84 3.53 -7.55
C MET A 92 -7.84 2.24 -6.73
N LEU A 93 -8.71 1.29 -7.08
CA LEU A 93 -8.84 0.01 -6.39
C LEU A 93 -7.67 -0.92 -6.70
N LEU A 94 -7.25 -1.05 -7.95
CA LEU A 94 -6.13 -1.93 -8.33
C LEU A 94 -4.81 -1.64 -7.59
N PRO A 95 -4.27 -0.40 -7.56
CA PRO A 95 -3.04 -0.12 -6.83
C PRO A 95 -3.21 -0.32 -5.31
N LEU A 96 -4.43 -0.14 -4.79
CA LEU A 96 -4.76 -0.46 -3.41
C LEU A 96 -4.69 -1.96 -3.15
N LEU A 97 -5.34 -2.78 -3.98
CA LEU A 97 -5.32 -4.25 -3.85
C LEU A 97 -3.90 -4.81 -3.97
N SER A 98 -3.08 -4.26 -4.86
CA SER A 98 -1.68 -4.68 -5.04
C SER A 98 -0.85 -4.42 -3.78
N THR A 99 -0.98 -3.24 -3.18
CA THR A 99 -0.28 -2.91 -1.93
C THR A 99 -0.83 -3.72 -0.75
N TRP A 100 -2.13 -3.99 -0.75
CA TRP A 100 -2.77 -4.82 0.26
C TRP A 100 -2.30 -6.28 0.17
N TYR A 101 -2.17 -6.82 -1.04
CA TYR A 101 -1.61 -8.16 -1.27
C TYR A 101 -0.18 -8.27 -0.73
N ALA A 102 0.68 -7.29 -1.00
CA ALA A 102 2.02 -7.25 -0.42
C ALA A 102 2.00 -7.26 1.12
N CYS A 103 1.04 -6.56 1.76
CA CYS A 103 0.86 -6.64 3.21
C CYS A 103 0.42 -8.04 3.67
N ALA A 104 -0.53 -8.66 2.97
CA ALA A 104 -1.03 -9.99 3.31
C ALA A 104 0.07 -11.05 3.21
N GLN A 105 0.95 -10.95 2.21
CA GLN A 105 2.13 -11.81 2.09
C GLN A 105 3.08 -11.66 3.29
N GLN A 106 3.34 -10.43 3.75
CA GLN A 106 4.21 -10.18 4.91
C GLN A 106 3.60 -10.69 6.22
N LEU A 107 2.27 -10.69 6.32
CA LEU A 107 1.54 -11.22 7.47
C LEU A 107 1.35 -12.76 7.42
N GLY A 108 1.67 -13.40 6.29
CA GLY A 108 1.43 -14.83 6.09
C GLY A 108 -0.05 -15.19 5.96
N ASP A 109 -0.91 -14.23 5.66
CA ASP A 109 -2.35 -14.46 5.47
C ASP A 109 -2.61 -14.99 4.04
N VAL A 110 -2.54 -16.31 3.92
CA VAL A 110 -2.69 -17.03 2.64
C VAL A 110 -4.10 -16.88 2.09
N GLU A 111 -5.13 -16.92 2.95
CA GLU A 111 -6.53 -16.83 2.51
C GLU A 111 -6.82 -15.46 1.91
N LEU A 112 -6.44 -14.39 2.61
CA LEU A 112 -6.57 -13.03 2.12
C LEU A 112 -5.76 -12.82 0.83
N SER A 113 -4.55 -13.39 0.76
CA SER A 113 -3.71 -13.30 -0.43
C SER A 113 -4.39 -13.90 -1.66
N VAL A 114 -5.01 -15.08 -1.54
CA VAL A 114 -5.77 -15.71 -2.64
C VAL A 114 -6.96 -14.85 -3.05
N GLN A 115 -7.73 -14.34 -2.08
CA GLN A 115 -8.89 -13.48 -2.36
C GLN A 115 -8.48 -12.22 -3.13
N LEU A 116 -7.40 -11.56 -2.73
CA LEU A 116 -6.89 -10.35 -3.36
C LEU A 116 -6.36 -10.63 -4.78
N LEU A 117 -5.62 -11.72 -4.97
CA LEU A 117 -5.12 -12.11 -6.30
C LEU A 117 -6.26 -12.39 -7.29
N ILE A 118 -7.31 -13.09 -6.86
CA ILE A 118 -8.50 -13.35 -7.68
C ILE A 118 -9.19 -12.03 -8.04
N GLU A 119 -9.33 -11.11 -7.10
CA GLU A 119 -9.95 -9.80 -7.34
C GLU A 119 -9.11 -8.95 -8.31
N ILE A 120 -7.79 -8.96 -8.18
CA ILE A 120 -6.87 -8.27 -9.11
C ILE A 120 -7.01 -8.87 -10.52
N LEU A 121 -7.02 -10.18 -10.69
CA LEU A 121 -7.21 -10.84 -11.99
C LEU A 121 -8.57 -10.49 -12.62
N ALA A 122 -9.64 -10.50 -11.81
CA ALA A 122 -10.98 -10.14 -12.27
C ALA A 122 -11.04 -8.69 -12.78
N HIS A 123 -10.29 -7.77 -12.16
CA HIS A 123 -10.20 -6.38 -12.60
C HIS A 123 -9.19 -6.17 -13.74
N GLY A 124 -8.07 -6.89 -13.76
CA GLY A 124 -7.06 -6.87 -14.83
C GLY A 124 -7.60 -7.41 -16.15
N ALA A 125 -8.51 -8.39 -16.12
CA ALA A 125 -9.23 -8.83 -17.31
C ALA A 125 -10.18 -7.77 -17.90
N THR A 126 -10.55 -6.75 -17.11
CA THR A 126 -11.45 -5.67 -17.53
C THR A 126 -10.74 -4.36 -17.92
N LEU A 127 -9.46 -4.25 -17.58
CA LEU A 127 -8.62 -3.09 -17.85
C LEU A 127 -7.44 -3.62 -18.66
N ASP A 128 -7.40 -3.37 -19.98
CA ASP A 128 -6.39 -3.85 -20.95
C ASP A 128 -4.93 -3.68 -20.45
N ASN A 129 -4.52 -4.52 -19.52
CA ASN A 129 -3.21 -4.49 -18.88
C ASN A 129 -2.41 -5.67 -19.44
N GLU A 130 -1.21 -5.38 -19.93
CA GLU A 130 -0.32 -6.33 -20.62
C GLU A 130 0.42 -7.29 -19.67
N GLU A 131 0.15 -7.25 -18.36
CA GLU A 131 0.83 -8.08 -17.33
C GLU A 131 -0.10 -9.06 -16.54
N PRO A 132 -1.00 -9.83 -17.18
CA PRO A 132 -1.84 -10.81 -16.46
C PRO A 132 -1.02 -12.02 -15.96
N ASP A 133 0.10 -12.32 -16.60
CA ASP A 133 0.86 -13.56 -16.39
C ASP A 133 1.52 -13.62 -15.01
N ALA A 134 2.10 -12.52 -14.51
CA ALA A 134 2.77 -12.49 -13.21
C ALA A 134 1.80 -12.75 -12.03
N ILE A 135 0.60 -12.15 -12.07
CA ILE A 135 -0.41 -12.34 -11.03
C ILE A 135 -0.98 -13.77 -11.08
N GLN A 136 -1.10 -14.35 -12.27
CA GLN A 136 -1.51 -15.74 -12.44
C GLN A 136 -0.46 -16.72 -11.89
N GLU A 137 0.82 -16.48 -12.15
CA GLU A 137 1.92 -17.27 -11.60
C GLU A 137 1.94 -17.21 -10.06
N ASP A 138 1.75 -16.03 -9.48
CA ASP A 138 1.65 -15.83 -8.04
C ASP A 138 0.49 -16.63 -7.44
N LEU A 139 -0.70 -16.59 -8.07
CA LEU A 139 -1.85 -17.38 -7.61
C LEU A 139 -1.55 -18.89 -7.69
N LEU A 140 -0.95 -19.36 -8.77
CA LEU A 140 -0.57 -20.77 -8.92
C LEU A 140 0.48 -21.18 -7.88
N ALA A 141 1.44 -20.31 -7.56
CA ALA A 141 2.41 -20.58 -6.50
C ALA A 141 1.70 -20.73 -5.15
N VAL A 142 0.87 -19.76 -4.78
CA VAL A 142 0.12 -19.78 -3.51
C VAL A 142 -0.80 -21.00 -3.40
N LEU A 143 -1.36 -21.51 -4.50
CA LEU A 143 -2.19 -22.73 -4.49
C LEU A 143 -1.38 -24.03 -4.50
N LYS A 144 -0.16 -24.04 -5.06
CA LYS A 144 0.72 -25.22 -5.07
C LYS A 144 1.40 -25.46 -3.71
N PHE A 145 1.75 -24.41 -2.97
CA PHE A 145 2.40 -24.53 -1.65
C PHE A 145 1.56 -25.21 -0.54
N PRO A 146 0.23 -25.01 -0.41
CA PRO A 146 -0.56 -25.73 0.59
C PRO A 146 -0.70 -27.23 0.29
N LEU A 147 -0.47 -27.67 -0.95
CA LEU A 147 -0.54 -29.09 -1.34
C LEU A 147 0.74 -29.89 -0.97
N ILE A 148 1.83 -29.22 -0.55
CA ILE A 148 3.09 -29.88 -0.18
C ILE A 148 3.17 -30.20 1.33
N LYS A 149 2.19 -29.76 2.14
CA LYS A 149 2.14 -30.03 3.59
C LYS A 149 1.12 -31.11 4.00
N THR A 150 0.98 -32.14 3.18
CA THR A 150 0.31 -33.39 3.59
C THR A 150 1.12 -34.58 3.12
N ASP A 151 2.26 -34.82 3.76
CA ASP A 151 2.84 -36.16 3.83
C ASP A 151 3.59 -36.34 5.16
N HIS A 152 3.11 -37.34 5.91
CA HIS A 152 3.57 -37.92 7.18
C HIS A 152 3.13 -37.27 8.51
#